data_AF-A0A7W8V5B6-F1
#
_entry.id   AF-A0A7W8V5B6-F1
#
_cell.length_a   1.000
_cell.length_b   1.000
_cell.length_c   1.000
_cell.angle_alpha   90.00
_cell.angle_beta   90.00
_cell.angle_gamma   90.00
#
_symmetry.space_group_name_H-M   'P 1'
#
loop_
_entity.id
_entity.type
_entity.pdbx_description
1 polymer ?
#
loop_
_entity_poly.entity_id
_entity_poly.type
_entity_poly.pdbx_seq_one_letter_code
_entity_poly.pdbx_strand_id
1 'polypeptide(L)'
;MSAGGTLLVAILAILIGFVWLPSMHRGFTANELWSAICSAAGVPSTGSKGSDNVPDAPPSNVVVLPPLRTVRINAVSSGRGATLATQRCSMCHGAQSPAGIAAPALAGQYADAIYKELRDFQSGARESAIMQPIIANLGDQDLLDVAEYYSSQPRLMQVQEAGSRDDGAAYALAMQGAPIRNIAPCAACHGTIDRKGAAPSLDGQSASYLATQMRAFAGGTRHNDIGEQMRNVARQLRPEEIDGLAKYYAAQP
;
A
#
# COMPACT_ATOMS: atom_id res chain seq x y z
N MET A 1 -45.99 -40.60 -7.25
CA MET A 1 -45.61 -39.73 -6.11
C MET A 1 -46.91 -39.14 -5.59
N SER A 2 -47.33 -39.46 -4.37
CA SER A 2 -48.65 -39.03 -3.87
C SER A 2 -48.63 -37.52 -3.62
N ALA A 3 -49.74 -36.85 -3.88
CA ALA A 3 -49.90 -35.41 -3.63
C ALA A 3 -49.57 -35.00 -2.18
N GLY A 4 -49.64 -35.94 -1.23
CA GLY A 4 -49.21 -35.72 0.16
C GLY A 4 -47.70 -35.60 0.33
N GLY A 5 -46.90 -36.32 -0.45
CA GLY A 5 -45.44 -36.25 -0.37
C GLY A 5 -44.87 -34.93 -0.87
N THR A 6 -45.45 -34.37 -1.94
CA THR A 6 -45.04 -33.07 -2.48
C THR A 6 -45.43 -31.93 -1.55
N LEU A 7 -46.59 -32.01 -0.90
CA LEU A 7 -47.03 -31.01 0.08
C LEU A 7 -46.11 -30.98 1.31
N LEU A 8 -45.70 -32.15 1.80
CA LEU A 8 -44.79 -32.27 2.95
C LEU A 8 -43.41 -31.65 2.66
N VAL A 9 -42.85 -31.94 1.48
CA VAL A 9 -41.55 -31.37 1.07
C VAL A 9 -41.63 -29.86 0.91
N ALA A 10 -42.73 -29.33 0.34
CA ALA A 10 -42.94 -27.89 0.21
C ALA A 10 -43.03 -27.20 1.59
N ILE A 11 -43.77 -27.78 2.54
CA ILE A 11 -43.88 -27.25 3.90
C ILE A 11 -42.52 -27.27 4.61
N LEU A 12 -41.76 -28.36 4.48
CA LEU A 12 -40.41 -28.46 5.06
C LEU A 12 -39.45 -27.42 4.47
N ALA A 13 -39.46 -27.22 3.15
CA ALA A 13 -38.63 -26.22 2.51
C ALA A 13 -38.97 -24.79 2.98
N ILE A 14 -40.26 -24.48 3.15
CA ILE A 14 -40.71 -23.18 3.67
C ILE A 14 -40.26 -22.98 5.12
N LEU A 15 -40.42 -23.98 5.98
CA LEU A 15 -39.99 -23.90 7.38
C LEU A 15 -38.47 -23.73 7.50
N ILE A 16 -37.69 -24.42 6.68
CA ILE A 16 -36.23 -24.29 6.65
C ILE A 16 -35.83 -22.89 6.17
N GLY A 17 -36.41 -22.42 5.06
CA GLY A 17 -36.06 -21.14 4.43
C GLY A 17 -36.48 -19.90 5.23
N PHE A 18 -37.70 -19.91 5.78
CA PHE A 18 -38.32 -18.71 6.36
C PHE A 18 -38.36 -18.71 7.90
N VAL A 19 -38.12 -19.85 8.54
CA VAL A 19 -38.13 -19.93 10.02
C VAL A 19 -36.75 -20.30 10.55
N TRP A 20 -36.17 -21.41 10.07
CA TRP A 20 -34.92 -21.93 10.63
C TRP A 20 -33.69 -21.12 10.23
N LEU A 21 -33.47 -20.88 8.93
CA LEU A 21 -32.32 -20.10 8.43
C LEU A 21 -32.25 -18.67 9.02
N PRO A 22 -33.35 -17.89 9.07
CA PRO A 22 -33.32 -16.56 9.68
C PRO A 22 -33.09 -16.60 11.19
N SER A 23 -33.61 -17.60 11.89
CA SER A 23 -33.42 -17.73 13.35
C SER A 23 -31.96 -17.98 13.76
N MET A 24 -31.16 -18.56 12.85
CA MET A 24 -29.72 -18.74 13.07
C MET A 24 -28.89 -17.47 12.81
N HIS A 25 -29.45 -16.47 12.13
CA HIS A 25 -28.77 -15.22 11.80
C HIS A 25 -29.44 -14.05 12.56
N ARG A 26 -28.94 -13.72 13.75
CA ARG A 26 -29.49 -12.66 14.64
C ARG A 26 -29.41 -11.22 14.08
N GLY A 27 -29.07 -11.04 12.81
CA GLY A 27 -28.93 -9.73 12.14
C GLY A 27 -29.97 -9.43 11.05
N PHE A 28 -30.84 -10.38 10.69
CA PHE A 28 -31.83 -10.14 9.63
C PHE A 28 -33.05 -9.39 10.19
N THR A 29 -33.15 -8.10 9.89
CA THR A 29 -34.38 -7.33 10.15
C THR A 29 -35.38 -7.54 9.01
N ALA A 30 -36.68 -7.43 9.29
CA ALA A 30 -37.74 -7.58 8.27
C ALA A 30 -37.59 -6.61 7.07
N ASN A 31 -36.91 -5.47 7.29
CA ASN A 31 -36.65 -4.46 6.27
C ASN A 31 -35.60 -4.91 5.23
N GLU A 32 -34.64 -5.77 5.62
CA GLU A 32 -33.61 -6.33 4.74
C GLU A 32 -34.18 -7.42 3.80
N LEU A 33 -35.13 -8.21 4.32
CA LEU A 33 -35.81 -9.22 3.50
C LEU A 33 -36.71 -8.55 2.46
N TRP A 34 -37.41 -7.48 2.86
CA TRP A 34 -38.26 -6.71 1.94
C TRP A 34 -37.44 -6.00 0.85
N SER A 35 -36.29 -5.41 1.18
CA SER A 35 -35.42 -4.78 0.20
C SER A 35 -34.82 -5.78 -0.79
N ALA A 36 -34.45 -6.98 -0.34
CA ALA A 36 -33.99 -8.06 -1.20
C ALA A 36 -35.09 -8.55 -2.17
N ILE A 37 -36.33 -8.68 -1.69
CA ILE A 37 -37.48 -9.05 -2.53
C ILE A 37 -37.77 -7.96 -3.57
N CYS A 38 -37.79 -6.68 -3.16
CA CYS A 38 -38.03 -5.56 -4.07
C CYS A 38 -36.91 -5.39 -5.12
N SER A 39 -35.66 -5.65 -4.75
CA SER A 39 -34.51 -5.62 -5.66
C SER A 39 -34.58 -6.76 -6.69
N ALA A 40 -34.94 -7.97 -6.27
CA ALA A 40 -35.15 -9.11 -7.17
C ALA A 40 -36.32 -8.87 -8.15
N ALA A 41 -37.30 -8.03 -7.77
CA ALA A 41 -38.41 -7.61 -8.61
C ALA A 41 -38.08 -6.41 -9.54
N GLY A 42 -36.83 -5.91 -9.53
CA GLY A 42 -36.38 -4.85 -10.44
C GLY A 42 -36.81 -3.43 -10.05
N VAL A 43 -37.25 -3.21 -8.81
CA VAL A 43 -37.60 -1.88 -8.31
C VAL A 43 -36.30 -1.17 -7.88
N PRO A 44 -35.98 0.04 -8.40
CA PRO A 44 -34.80 0.78 -7.95
C PRO A 44 -34.98 1.18 -6.48
N SER A 45 -34.18 0.62 -5.58
CA SER A 45 -34.23 0.98 -4.16
C SER A 45 -33.59 2.35 -3.94
N THR A 46 -34.40 3.39 -3.77
CA THR A 46 -33.93 4.68 -3.25
C THR A 46 -33.82 4.59 -1.73
N GLY A 47 -32.60 4.37 -1.23
CA GLY A 47 -32.22 4.63 0.15
C GLY A 47 -32.57 3.55 1.17
N SER A 48 -31.81 2.45 1.15
CA SER A 48 -31.43 1.79 2.40
C SER A 48 -30.09 2.38 2.84
N LYS A 49 -30.06 3.11 3.95
CA LYS A 49 -28.83 3.32 4.71
C LYS A 49 -28.46 1.95 5.31
N GLY A 50 -27.91 1.09 4.47
CA GLY A 50 -27.23 -0.13 4.89
C GLY A 50 -26.00 0.26 5.68
N SER A 51 -25.77 -0.45 6.79
CA SER A 51 -24.73 -0.26 7.79
C SER A 51 -23.47 0.43 7.29
N ASP A 52 -23.10 1.51 7.99
CA ASP A 52 -21.78 2.11 7.98
C ASP A 52 -20.69 1.03 8.04
N ASN A 53 -19.84 0.97 7.01
CA ASN A 53 -18.47 0.40 6.94
C ASN A 53 -18.07 0.06 5.49
N VAL A 54 -18.28 0.99 4.54
CA VAL A 54 -17.34 1.09 3.40
C VAL A 54 -16.20 1.96 3.95
N PRO A 55 -14.93 1.50 3.97
CA PRO A 55 -13.85 2.32 4.52
C PRO A 55 -13.85 3.72 3.91
N ASP A 56 -13.74 4.70 4.80
CA ASP A 56 -13.53 6.11 4.52
C ASP A 56 -12.34 6.29 3.57
N ALA A 57 -12.59 6.84 2.38
CA ALA A 57 -11.61 7.16 1.33
C ALA A 57 -10.78 5.98 0.76
N PRO A 58 -10.43 6.00 -0.54
CA PRO A 58 -9.55 5.00 -1.11
C PRO A 58 -8.13 5.09 -0.50
N PRO A 59 -7.40 3.97 -0.34
CA PRO A 59 -6.06 3.95 0.25
C PRO A 59 -5.03 4.76 -0.56
N SER A 60 -5.32 5.07 -1.81
CA SER A 60 -4.56 6.03 -2.62
C SER A 60 -5.48 6.58 -3.70
N ASN A 61 -5.32 7.85 -4.04
CA ASN A 61 -5.98 8.46 -5.20
C ASN A 61 -5.16 8.36 -6.49
N VAL A 62 -3.99 7.69 -6.43
CA VAL A 62 -3.11 7.52 -7.59
C VAL A 62 -3.41 6.19 -8.28
N VAL A 63 -3.75 6.26 -9.55
CA VAL A 63 -3.87 5.08 -10.41
C VAL A 63 -2.48 4.66 -10.85
N VAL A 64 -2.01 3.56 -10.31
CA VAL A 64 -0.68 3.02 -10.59
C VAL A 64 -0.76 1.99 -11.71
N LEU A 65 -0.84 2.47 -12.95
CA LEU A 65 -0.77 1.63 -14.15
C LEU A 65 0.54 1.92 -14.90
N PRO A 66 1.39 0.91 -15.18
CA PRO A 66 2.56 1.10 -16.02
C PRO A 66 2.19 1.36 -17.49
N PRO A 67 2.90 2.26 -18.18
CA PRO A 67 3.69 3.36 -17.63
C PRO A 67 2.78 4.53 -17.24
N LEU A 68 3.17 5.30 -16.22
CA LEU A 68 2.64 6.66 -16.04
C LEU A 68 3.02 7.48 -17.28
N ARG A 69 2.18 7.43 -18.33
CA ARG A 69 2.41 8.06 -19.64
C ARG A 69 2.57 9.59 -19.59
N THR A 70 2.45 10.21 -18.41
CA THR A 70 2.52 11.65 -18.18
C THR A 70 3.90 12.14 -17.74
N VAL A 71 4.84 11.27 -17.36
CA VAL A 71 6.21 11.71 -17.06
C VAL A 71 6.96 11.90 -18.39
N ARG A 72 6.81 13.09 -19.00
CA ARG A 72 7.64 13.48 -20.14
C ARG A 72 9.04 13.81 -19.64
N ILE A 73 9.96 12.86 -19.80
CA ILE A 73 11.40 13.08 -19.65
C ILE A 73 11.82 14.18 -20.64
N ASN A 74 11.90 15.42 -20.18
CA ASN A 74 12.48 16.51 -20.94
C ASN A 74 13.28 17.41 -20.00
N ALA A 75 14.31 18.05 -20.55
CA ALA A 75 15.27 18.85 -19.79
C ALA A 75 14.60 19.94 -18.94
N VAL A 76 13.45 20.46 -19.40
CA VAL A 76 12.69 21.48 -18.67
C VAL A 76 12.08 20.92 -17.38
N SER A 77 11.48 19.72 -17.45
CA SER A 77 10.85 19.06 -16.28
C SER A 77 11.91 18.66 -15.25
N SER A 78 13.05 18.12 -15.72
CA SER A 78 14.19 17.80 -14.85
C SER A 78 14.78 19.06 -14.17
N GLY A 79 14.91 20.18 -14.89
CA GLY A 79 15.40 21.45 -14.33
C GLY A 79 14.46 22.08 -13.29
N ARG A 80 13.15 22.05 -13.54
CA ARG A 80 12.15 22.48 -12.54
C ARG A 80 12.18 21.57 -11.31
N GLY A 81 12.22 20.25 -11.53
CA GLY A 81 12.34 19.25 -10.46
C GLY A 81 13.58 19.47 -9.60
N ALA A 82 14.74 19.72 -10.22
CA ALA A 82 15.98 20.03 -9.53
C ALA A 82 15.87 21.29 -8.64
N THR A 83 15.20 22.33 -9.15
CA THR A 83 14.96 23.58 -8.41
C THR A 83 14.10 23.33 -7.18
N LEU A 84 12.97 22.63 -7.36
CA LEU A 84 12.07 22.29 -6.26
C LEU A 84 12.75 21.39 -5.23
N ALA A 85 13.49 20.38 -5.69
CA ALA A 85 14.23 19.46 -4.83
C ALA A 85 15.25 20.22 -3.96
N THR A 86 15.97 21.17 -4.53
CA THR A 86 16.96 21.99 -3.81
C THR A 86 16.30 22.90 -2.77
N GLN A 87 15.13 23.48 -3.10
CA GLN A 87 14.44 24.43 -2.23
C GLN A 87 13.68 23.77 -1.07
N ARG A 88 13.17 22.55 -1.26
CA ARG A 88 12.18 21.95 -0.36
C ARG A 88 12.54 20.56 0.17
N CYS A 89 13.36 19.80 -0.54
CA CYS A 89 13.49 18.36 -0.30
C CYS A 89 14.90 17.97 0.18
N SER A 90 15.94 18.56 -0.41
CA SER A 90 17.35 18.15 -0.22
C SER A 90 17.83 18.26 1.22
N MET A 91 17.28 19.19 2.01
CA MET A 91 17.63 19.37 3.43
C MET A 91 17.36 18.10 4.25
N CYS A 92 16.32 17.33 3.92
CA CYS A 92 15.97 16.10 4.62
C CYS A 92 16.29 14.83 3.82
N HIS A 93 16.23 14.88 2.49
CA HIS A 93 16.37 13.69 1.64
C HIS A 93 17.74 13.59 0.93
N GLY A 94 18.60 14.60 1.06
CA GLY A 94 19.92 14.64 0.45
C GLY A 94 20.98 13.89 1.26
N ALA A 95 22.16 13.73 0.67
CA ALA A 95 23.30 13.02 1.28
C ALA A 95 23.77 13.60 2.63
N GLN A 96 23.44 14.86 2.91
CA GLN A 96 23.84 15.59 4.11
C GLN A 96 22.68 15.76 5.11
N SER A 97 21.65 14.91 5.02
CA SER A 97 20.50 14.98 5.93
C SER A 97 20.95 14.91 7.39
N PRO A 98 20.48 15.79 8.28
CA PRO A 98 20.82 15.76 9.69
C PRO A 98 20.57 14.40 10.33
N ALA A 99 21.48 13.99 11.21
CA ALA A 99 21.32 12.77 12.00
C ALA A 99 20.00 12.81 12.79
N GLY A 100 19.27 11.69 12.78
CA GLY A 100 17.98 11.55 13.48
C GLY A 100 16.75 11.84 12.61
N ILE A 101 16.91 12.39 11.40
CA ILE A 101 15.81 12.49 10.44
C ILE A 101 15.71 11.16 9.68
N ALA A 102 14.67 10.37 9.97
CA ALA A 102 14.38 9.11 9.25
C ALA A 102 13.74 9.37 7.87
N ALA A 103 14.30 10.29 7.10
CA ALA A 103 13.85 10.57 5.74
C ALA A 103 14.43 9.54 4.77
N PRO A 104 13.63 9.03 3.82
CA PRO A 104 14.13 8.09 2.83
C PRO A 104 15.07 8.77 1.83
N ALA A 105 16.07 8.03 1.36
CA ALA A 105 16.80 8.37 0.15
C ALA A 105 15.84 8.37 -1.06
N LEU A 106 15.87 9.46 -1.84
CA LEU A 106 15.03 9.64 -3.04
C LEU A 106 15.82 9.46 -4.35
N ALA A 107 17.13 9.71 -4.33
CA ALA A 107 17.98 9.59 -5.51
C ALA A 107 18.00 8.15 -6.04
N GLY A 108 17.67 7.97 -7.33
CA GLY A 108 17.59 6.65 -7.98
C GLY A 108 16.35 5.83 -7.62
N GLN A 109 15.39 6.42 -6.88
CA GLN A 109 14.09 5.79 -6.62
C GLN A 109 13.19 5.93 -7.85
N TYR A 110 12.24 5.01 -8.03
CA TYR A 110 11.35 5.05 -9.17
C TYR A 110 10.42 6.28 -9.15
N ALA A 111 10.28 6.97 -10.29
CA ALA A 111 9.46 8.18 -10.39
C ALA A 111 7.99 7.93 -10.00
N ASP A 112 7.42 6.81 -10.41
CA ASP A 112 6.04 6.43 -10.07
C ASP A 112 5.85 6.19 -8.57
N ALA A 113 6.81 5.58 -7.90
CA ALA A 113 6.82 5.42 -6.45
C ALA A 113 6.92 6.77 -5.73
N ILE A 114 7.82 7.66 -6.17
CA ILE A 114 7.95 9.00 -5.57
C ILE A 114 6.66 9.80 -5.75
N TYR A 115 6.14 9.88 -6.98
CA TYR A 115 4.93 10.62 -7.29
C TYR A 115 3.73 10.10 -6.49
N LYS A 116 3.55 8.78 -6.42
CA LYS A 116 2.49 8.17 -5.63
C LYS A 116 2.56 8.62 -4.16
N GLU A 117 3.73 8.49 -3.54
CA GLU A 117 3.88 8.82 -2.12
C GLU A 117 3.66 10.32 -1.86
N LEU A 118 4.12 11.20 -2.76
CA LEU A 118 3.86 12.64 -2.67
C LEU A 118 2.35 12.95 -2.73
N ARG A 119 1.61 12.32 -3.64
CA ARG A 119 0.15 12.48 -3.76
C ARG A 119 -0.60 11.88 -2.57
N ASP A 120 -0.11 10.78 -2.01
CA ASP A 120 -0.71 10.17 -0.82
C ASP A 120 -0.49 11.04 0.41
N PHE A 121 0.68 11.69 0.55
CA PHE A 121 0.86 12.73 1.56
C PHE A 121 -0.11 13.91 1.30
N GLN A 122 -0.26 14.35 0.05
CA GLN A 122 -1.11 15.51 -0.28
C GLN A 122 -2.58 15.29 0.03
N SER A 123 -3.07 14.08 -0.21
CA SER A 123 -4.46 13.70 0.05
C SER A 123 -4.73 13.29 1.49
N GLY A 124 -3.68 13.03 2.28
CA GLY A 124 -3.81 12.46 3.62
C GLY A 124 -3.88 10.93 3.65
N ALA A 125 -3.90 10.25 2.49
CA ALA A 125 -3.88 8.79 2.41
C ALA A 125 -2.62 8.19 3.05
N ARG A 126 -1.51 8.94 3.08
CA ARG A 126 -0.37 8.68 3.94
C ARG A 126 -0.17 9.87 4.87
N GLU A 127 -0.25 9.65 6.17
CA GLU A 127 -0.08 10.72 7.16
C GLU A 127 1.40 11.03 7.43
N SER A 128 1.72 12.32 7.55
CA SER A 128 3.01 12.78 8.06
C SER A 128 2.94 14.25 8.40
N ALA A 129 3.14 14.58 9.68
CA ALA A 129 3.23 15.96 10.15
C ALA A 129 4.39 16.76 9.52
N ILE A 130 5.39 16.06 8.94
CA ILE A 130 6.54 16.67 8.28
C ILE A 130 6.28 16.84 6.79
N MET A 131 5.89 15.76 6.09
CA MET A 131 5.79 15.81 4.64
C MET A 131 4.57 16.58 4.15
N GLN A 132 3.41 16.47 4.81
CA GLN A 132 2.18 17.14 4.39
C GLN A 132 2.33 18.65 4.15
N PRO A 133 2.87 19.46 5.09
CA PRO A 133 3.03 20.90 4.85
C PRO A 133 4.04 21.23 3.75
N ILE A 134 5.04 20.37 3.49
CA ILE A 134 6.06 20.58 2.45
C ILE A 134 5.43 20.51 1.05
N ILE A 135 4.48 19.58 0.87
CA ILE A 135 3.88 19.23 -0.42
C ILE A 135 2.50 19.84 -0.66
N ALA A 136 1.87 20.42 0.37
CA ALA A 136 0.48 20.89 0.34
C ALA A 136 0.18 21.85 -0.82
N ASN A 137 1.13 22.74 -1.15
CA ASN A 137 0.96 23.78 -2.16
C ASN A 137 1.64 23.47 -3.50
N LEU A 138 2.12 22.23 -3.70
CA LEU A 138 2.72 21.83 -4.97
C LEU A 138 1.64 21.37 -5.96
N GLY A 139 1.72 21.85 -7.21
CA GLY A 139 0.84 21.40 -8.27
C GLY A 139 1.20 20.00 -8.76
N ASP A 140 0.30 19.34 -9.50
CA ASP A 140 0.55 17.98 -10.00
C ASP A 140 1.82 17.89 -10.86
N GLN A 141 2.07 18.90 -11.70
CA GLN A 141 3.28 18.98 -12.51
C GLN A 141 4.55 19.12 -11.65
N ASP A 142 4.50 19.85 -10.54
CA ASP A 142 5.64 19.98 -9.63
C ASP A 142 6.01 18.63 -9.01
N LEU A 143 5.01 17.83 -8.65
CA LEU A 143 5.20 16.50 -8.09
C LEU A 143 5.79 15.53 -9.13
N LEU A 144 5.32 15.59 -10.38
CA LEU A 144 5.87 14.83 -11.50
C LEU A 144 7.33 15.23 -11.78
N ASP A 145 7.64 16.53 -11.77
CA ASP A 145 8.98 17.06 -12.02
C ASP A 145 9.98 16.64 -10.93
N VAL A 146 9.56 16.71 -9.65
CA VAL A 146 10.39 16.25 -8.52
C VAL A 146 10.64 14.75 -8.57
N ALA A 147 9.59 13.97 -8.85
CA ALA A 147 9.70 12.53 -9.01
C ALA A 147 10.66 12.15 -10.14
N GLU A 148 10.55 12.84 -11.28
CA GLU A 148 11.43 12.65 -12.42
C GLU A 148 12.88 12.98 -12.07
N TYR A 149 13.12 14.17 -11.50
CA TYR A 149 14.44 14.61 -11.12
C TYR A 149 15.15 13.60 -10.21
N TYR A 150 14.51 13.18 -9.12
CA TYR A 150 15.10 12.22 -8.19
C TYR A 150 15.33 10.85 -8.80
N SER A 151 14.44 10.39 -9.67
CA SER A 151 14.60 9.10 -10.37
C SER A 151 15.80 9.07 -11.31
N SER A 152 16.14 10.22 -11.91
CA SER A 152 17.30 10.38 -12.79
C SER A 152 18.63 10.55 -12.03
N GLN A 153 18.59 10.74 -10.71
CA GLN A 153 19.83 10.87 -9.91
C GLN A 153 20.47 9.50 -9.68
N PRO A 154 21.81 9.43 -9.59
CA PRO A 154 22.47 8.20 -9.18
C PRO A 154 22.05 7.82 -7.75
N ARG A 155 21.81 6.53 -7.53
CA ARG A 155 21.51 6.01 -6.20
C ARG A 155 22.70 6.28 -5.28
N LEU A 156 22.40 6.88 -4.13
CA LEU A 156 23.40 7.06 -3.08
C LEU A 156 23.53 5.74 -2.34
N MET A 157 24.59 4.98 -2.63
CA MET A 157 24.96 3.82 -1.82
C MET A 157 25.40 4.32 -0.44
N GLN A 158 24.70 3.88 0.61
CA GLN A 158 25.23 4.04 1.96
C GLN A 158 26.39 3.07 2.11
N VAL A 159 27.60 3.60 2.28
CA VAL A 159 28.78 2.79 2.59
C VAL A 159 28.57 2.18 3.97
N GLN A 160 28.28 0.88 4.05
CA GLN A 160 28.22 0.17 5.32
C GLN A 160 29.62 -0.22 5.79
N GLU A 161 29.82 -0.15 7.11
CA GLU A 161 31.01 -0.71 7.75
C GLU A 161 31.06 -2.23 7.53
N ALA A 162 32.25 -2.72 7.16
CA ALA A 162 32.52 -4.12 6.94
C ALA A 162 32.29 -4.93 8.23
N GLY A 163 31.13 -5.58 8.36
CA GLY A 163 30.82 -6.39 9.55
C GLY A 163 29.38 -6.86 9.70
N SER A 164 28.40 -6.23 9.03
CA SER A 164 27.00 -6.70 9.04
C SER A 164 26.85 -7.93 8.12
N ARG A 165 27.27 -9.10 8.61
CA ARG A 165 27.00 -10.38 7.95
C ARG A 165 25.48 -10.57 7.84
N ASP A 166 25.03 -10.60 6.59
CA ASP A 166 23.78 -11.21 6.13
C ASP A 166 23.42 -12.41 7.02
N ASP A 167 22.41 -12.26 7.86
CA ASP A 167 21.74 -13.40 8.47
C ASP A 167 21.00 -14.07 7.33
N GLY A 168 21.50 -15.20 6.80
CA GLY A 168 20.90 -15.84 5.62
C GLY A 168 19.37 -16.07 5.68
N ALA A 169 18.76 -15.92 6.87
CA ALA A 169 17.33 -15.76 7.07
C ALA A 169 16.71 -14.52 6.39
N ALA A 170 17.31 -13.32 6.49
CA ALA A 170 16.83 -12.11 5.81
C ALA A 170 16.95 -12.23 4.30
N TYR A 171 18.08 -12.73 3.77
CA TYR A 171 18.23 -13.05 2.36
C TYR A 171 17.17 -14.06 1.89
N ALA A 172 16.96 -15.14 2.65
CA ALA A 172 15.95 -16.15 2.32
C ALA A 172 14.54 -15.54 2.29
N LEU A 173 14.15 -14.72 3.27
CA LEU A 173 12.87 -14.01 3.26
C LEU A 173 12.76 -13.04 2.08
N ALA A 174 13.82 -12.30 1.77
CA ALA A 174 13.84 -11.34 0.68
C ALA A 174 13.65 -12.01 -0.70
N MET A 175 14.34 -13.13 -0.93
CA MET A 175 14.41 -13.80 -2.24
C MET A 175 13.42 -14.95 -2.42
N GLN A 176 13.02 -15.61 -1.33
CA GLN A 176 12.18 -16.82 -1.34
C GLN A 176 10.87 -16.63 -0.57
N GLY A 177 10.80 -15.64 0.32
CA GLY A 177 9.65 -15.44 1.21
C GLY A 177 9.49 -16.58 2.23
N ALA A 178 8.31 -16.67 2.81
CA ALA A 178 7.87 -17.80 3.62
C ALA A 178 6.41 -18.15 3.27
N PRO A 179 6.17 -18.94 2.21
CA PRO A 179 4.82 -19.18 1.67
C PRO A 179 3.83 -19.76 2.70
N ILE A 180 4.29 -20.63 3.60
CA ILE A 180 3.44 -21.22 4.66
C ILE A 180 2.93 -20.15 5.65
N ARG A 181 3.63 -19.03 5.77
CA ARG A 181 3.25 -17.86 6.57
C ARG A 181 2.59 -16.76 5.72
N ASN A 182 2.28 -17.04 4.47
CA ASN A 182 1.76 -16.06 3.51
C ASN A 182 2.70 -14.84 3.33
N ILE A 183 4.01 -15.05 3.42
CA ILE A 183 5.02 -14.03 3.13
C ILE A 183 5.54 -14.30 1.71
N ALA A 184 5.18 -13.45 0.77
CA ALA A 184 5.75 -13.48 -0.57
C ALA A 184 7.22 -13.00 -0.56
N PRO A 185 8.06 -13.44 -1.52
CA PRO A 185 9.40 -12.88 -1.68
C PRO A 185 9.33 -11.36 -1.92
N CYS A 186 10.07 -10.59 -1.13
CA CYS A 186 10.14 -9.13 -1.28
C CYS A 186 10.61 -8.73 -2.70
N ALA A 187 11.59 -9.46 -3.22
CA ALA A 187 12.19 -9.25 -4.54
C ALA A 187 11.21 -9.47 -5.72
N ALA A 188 10.08 -10.13 -5.49
CA ALA A 188 9.05 -10.33 -6.52
C ALA A 188 8.20 -9.07 -6.79
N CYS A 189 8.32 -8.04 -5.95
CA CYS A 189 7.55 -6.80 -6.07
C CYS A 189 8.43 -5.55 -6.02
N HIS A 190 9.47 -5.55 -5.20
CA HIS A 190 10.26 -4.35 -4.87
C HIS A 190 11.49 -4.13 -5.76
N GLY A 191 11.74 -5.01 -6.73
CA GLY A 191 12.95 -5.03 -7.53
C GLY A 191 13.83 -6.25 -7.24
N THR A 192 14.91 -6.41 -8.00
CA THR A 192 15.79 -7.59 -8.10
C THR A 192 15.24 -8.74 -8.97
N ILE A 193 13.98 -9.18 -8.79
CA ILE A 193 13.36 -10.21 -9.67
C ILE A 193 12.32 -9.58 -10.60
N ASP A 194 11.36 -8.86 -10.02
CA ASP A 194 10.30 -8.16 -10.75
C ASP A 194 9.90 -6.90 -9.97
N ARG A 195 9.17 -6.00 -10.64
CA ARG A 195 8.63 -4.79 -10.04
C ARG A 195 7.14 -4.67 -10.31
N LYS A 196 6.34 -4.56 -9.25
CA LYS A 196 4.88 -4.51 -9.35
C LYS A 196 4.33 -3.15 -8.91
N GLY A 197 3.45 -2.58 -9.74
CA GLY A 197 2.85 -1.27 -9.49
C GLY A 197 3.91 -0.21 -9.24
N ALA A 198 3.75 0.55 -8.16
CA ALA A 198 4.63 1.60 -7.68
C ALA A 198 5.36 1.15 -6.41
N ALA A 199 5.64 -0.16 -6.30
CA ALA A 199 6.48 -0.67 -5.24
C ALA A 199 7.84 0.05 -5.31
N PRO A 200 8.26 0.70 -4.20
CA PRO A 200 9.53 1.39 -4.17
C PRO A 200 10.66 0.37 -4.15
N SER A 201 11.81 0.77 -4.69
CA SER A 201 13.08 0.07 -4.45
C SER A 201 13.46 0.17 -2.97
N LEU A 202 13.95 -0.93 -2.43
CA LEU A 202 14.39 -1.06 -1.04
C LEU A 202 15.92 -0.92 -0.89
N ASP A 203 16.68 -1.28 -1.92
CA ASP A 203 18.15 -1.29 -1.90
C ASP A 203 18.74 0.09 -1.55
N GLY A 204 19.78 0.11 -0.72
CA GLY A 204 20.48 1.33 -0.30
C GLY A 204 19.66 2.28 0.59
N GLN A 205 18.43 1.89 0.97
CA GLN A 205 17.59 2.70 1.83
C GLN A 205 18.01 2.62 3.30
N SER A 206 17.75 3.65 4.09
CA SER A 206 18.01 3.63 5.54
C SER A 206 17.30 2.45 6.22
N ALA A 207 18.06 1.64 6.98
CA ALA A 207 17.51 0.54 7.77
C ALA A 207 16.47 1.03 8.79
N SER A 208 16.70 2.17 9.44
CA SER A 208 15.73 2.72 10.39
C SER A 208 14.44 3.15 9.71
N TYR A 209 14.53 3.73 8.51
CA TYR A 209 13.35 4.06 7.71
C TYR A 209 12.59 2.80 7.31
N LEU A 210 13.27 1.79 6.74
CA LEU A 210 12.66 0.54 6.29
C LEU A 210 11.95 -0.18 7.43
N ALA A 211 12.61 -0.34 8.58
CA ALA A 211 12.02 -0.97 9.76
C ALA A 211 10.79 -0.20 10.26
N THR A 212 10.86 1.15 10.26
CA THR A 212 9.72 2.00 10.63
C THR A 212 8.54 1.79 9.69
N GLN A 213 8.78 1.75 8.36
CA GLN A 213 7.70 1.56 7.39
C GLN A 213 7.07 0.16 7.49
N MET A 214 7.89 -0.88 7.63
CA MET A 214 7.39 -2.25 7.82
C MET A 214 6.55 -2.37 9.08
N ARG A 215 6.99 -1.78 10.20
CA ARG A 215 6.19 -1.72 11.44
C ARG A 215 4.89 -0.93 11.25
N ALA A 216 4.92 0.17 10.52
CA ALA A 216 3.73 0.98 10.26
C ALA A 216 2.69 0.22 9.42
N PHE A 217 3.13 -0.55 8.42
CA PHE A 217 2.23 -1.44 7.67
C PHE A 217 1.72 -2.59 8.54
N ALA A 218 2.58 -3.23 9.33
CA ALA A 218 2.18 -4.32 10.24
C ALA A 218 1.15 -3.83 11.28
N GLY A 219 1.33 -2.63 11.83
CA GLY A 219 0.43 -2.00 12.79
C GLY A 219 -0.76 -1.26 12.19
N GLY A 220 -0.84 -1.17 10.85
CA GLY A 220 -1.94 -0.49 10.14
C GLY A 220 -1.92 1.04 10.14
N THR A 221 -0.97 1.68 10.83
CA THR A 221 -0.81 3.14 10.82
C THR A 221 -0.40 3.68 9.45
N ARG A 222 0.23 2.84 8.61
CA ARG A 222 0.36 3.08 7.18
C ARG A 222 -0.51 2.09 6.41
N HIS A 223 -1.44 2.61 5.63
CA HIS A 223 -2.43 1.82 4.89
C HIS A 223 -2.64 2.33 3.45
N ASN A 224 -1.67 3.07 2.91
CA ASN A 224 -1.73 3.62 1.55
C ASN A 224 -1.40 2.60 0.44
N ASP A 225 -1.49 1.31 0.75
CA ASP A 225 -1.18 0.20 -0.14
C ASP A 225 -2.46 -0.36 -0.79
N ILE A 226 -2.52 -0.26 -2.11
CA ILE A 226 -3.67 -0.71 -2.90
C ILE A 226 -3.82 -2.23 -2.76
N GLY A 227 -4.99 -2.69 -2.31
CA GLY A 227 -5.27 -4.11 -2.11
C GLY A 227 -4.52 -4.76 -0.95
N GLU A 228 -4.04 -3.95 0.01
CA GLU A 228 -3.34 -4.40 1.23
C GLU A 228 -2.06 -5.22 0.98
N GLN A 229 -1.43 -5.04 -0.17
CA GLN A 229 -0.27 -5.85 -0.57
C GLN A 229 0.84 -5.84 0.48
N MET A 230 1.19 -4.65 1.00
CA MET A 230 2.23 -4.52 2.01
C MET A 230 1.75 -4.88 3.40
N ARG A 231 0.52 -4.50 3.77
CA ARG A 231 -0.04 -4.85 5.09
C ARG A 231 -0.20 -6.36 5.25
N ASN A 232 -0.56 -7.09 4.19
CA ASN A 232 -0.66 -8.55 4.22
C ASN A 232 0.67 -9.24 4.47
N VAL A 233 1.76 -8.75 3.86
CA VAL A 233 3.10 -9.29 4.10
C VAL A 233 3.62 -8.86 5.48
N ALA A 234 3.53 -7.57 5.81
CA ALA A 234 4.13 -7.00 7.02
C ALA A 234 3.53 -7.56 8.31
N ARG A 235 2.21 -7.82 8.35
CA ARG A 235 1.52 -8.42 9.51
C ARG A 235 2.03 -9.83 9.87
N GLN A 236 2.67 -10.51 8.94
CA GLN A 236 3.20 -11.86 9.15
C GLN A 236 4.65 -11.87 9.66
N LEU A 237 5.37 -10.75 9.55
CA LEU A 237 6.77 -10.64 9.94
C LEU A 237 6.92 -10.52 11.46
N ARG A 238 7.92 -11.20 12.00
CA ARG A 238 8.35 -11.02 13.39
C ARG A 238 9.20 -9.75 13.53
N PRO A 239 9.26 -9.12 14.72
CA PRO A 239 10.08 -7.93 14.93
C PRO A 239 11.54 -8.09 14.50
N GLU A 240 12.13 -9.26 14.75
CA GLU A 240 13.52 -9.55 14.39
C GLU A 240 13.70 -9.68 12.88
N GLU A 241 12.70 -10.21 12.17
CA GLU A 241 12.72 -10.32 10.70
C GLU A 241 12.57 -8.96 10.03
N ILE A 242 11.76 -8.06 10.61
CA ILE A 242 11.68 -6.67 10.16
C ILE A 242 13.05 -5.99 10.26
N ASP A 243 13.74 -6.16 11.40
CA ASP A 243 15.07 -5.56 11.59
C ASP A 243 16.13 -6.21 10.69
N GLY A 244 16.08 -7.52 10.48
CA GLY A 244 16.95 -8.25 9.56
C GLY A 244 16.77 -7.79 8.11
N LEU A 245 15.53 -7.78 7.59
CA LEU A 245 15.21 -7.30 6.25
C LEU A 245 15.62 -5.84 6.04
N ALA A 246 15.42 -4.99 7.04
CA ALA A 246 15.82 -3.58 6.96
C ALA A 246 17.34 -3.42 6.84
N LYS A 247 18.12 -4.18 7.62
CA LYS A 247 19.60 -4.18 7.51
C LYS A 247 20.07 -4.76 6.19
N TYR A 248 19.46 -5.86 5.75
CA TYR A 248 19.74 -6.52 4.49
C TYR A 248 19.59 -5.56 3.30
N TYR A 249 18.45 -4.89 3.17
CA TYR A 249 18.19 -3.96 2.07
C TYR A 249 19.00 -2.67 2.16
N ALA A 250 19.30 -2.19 3.38
CA ALA A 250 20.22 -1.07 3.56
C ALA A 250 21.64 -1.38 3.12
N ALA A 251 22.02 -2.67 3.07
CA ALA A 251 23.34 -3.14 2.63
C ALA A 251 23.42 -3.34 1.11
N GLN A 252 22.29 -3.44 0.43
CA GLN A 252 22.26 -3.62 -1.02
C GLN A 252 22.61 -2.31 -1.76
N PRO A 253 23.23 -2.41 -2.95
CA PRO A 253 23.66 -1.24 -3.73
C PRO A 253 22.52 -0.39 -4.28
#